data_AF-A0A958BPF8-F1
#
_entry.id   AF-A0A958BPF8-F1
#
_cell.length_a   1.000
_cell.length_b   1.000
_cell.length_c   1.000
_cell.angle_alpha   90.00
_cell.angle_beta   90.00
_cell.angle_gamma   90.00
#
_symmetry.space_group_name_H-M   'P 1'
#
loop_
_entity.id
_entity.type
_entity.pdbx_description
1 polymer ?
#
loop_
_entity_poly.entity_id
_entity_poly.type
_entity_poly.pdbx_seq_one_letter_code
_entity_poly.pdbx_strand_id
1 'polypeptide(L)'
;MHRSFLEILACPRTGEALVLMDEELDGEFIVSGTLRGATFGHDYPIVDGIARLLPSPGTGGKTRKSFGLQWEQKARGRLGAADTSYGFSHEQTGQWLQETLFERPASDLGLVLDAGCGAGDKAAALSNAGARVMAFDLTNSVESARSRYG
;
A
#
# COMPACT_ATOMS: atom_id res chain seq x y z
N MET A 1 -1.58 7.92 4.66
CA MET A 1 -0.45 7.11 5.17
C MET A 1 -0.22 7.39 6.65
N HIS A 2 -0.12 6.37 7.52
CA HIS A 2 0.16 6.60 8.95
C HIS A 2 1.59 7.16 9.16
N ARG A 3 1.75 8.17 10.02
CA ARG A 3 3.02 8.91 10.19
C ARG A 3 4.18 8.03 10.68
N SER A 4 3.90 7.03 11.51
CA SER A 4 4.91 6.09 12.02
C SER A 4 5.63 5.28 10.93
N PHE A 5 5.15 5.32 9.67
CA PHE A 5 5.83 4.68 8.56
C PHE A 5 7.00 5.50 8.01
N LEU A 6 7.11 6.79 8.33
CA LEU A 6 8.26 7.61 7.93
C LEU A 6 9.59 7.07 8.49
N GLU A 7 9.56 6.42 9.65
CA GLU A 7 10.74 5.85 10.32
C GLU A 7 11.44 4.74 9.53
N ILE A 8 10.72 4.11 8.60
CA ILE A 8 11.20 2.94 7.84
C ILE A 8 11.29 3.19 6.33
N LEU A 9 10.75 4.32 5.85
CA LEU A 9 10.84 4.68 4.44
C LEU A 9 12.22 5.25 4.12
N ALA A 10 12.75 4.83 2.98
CA ALA A 10 14.01 5.32 2.45
C ALA A 10 13.84 5.77 1.00
N CYS A 11 14.71 6.67 0.56
CA CYS A 11 14.76 7.12 -0.82
C CYS A 11 15.04 5.94 -1.75
N PRO A 12 14.16 5.62 -2.71
CA PRO A 12 14.35 4.47 -3.60
C PRO A 12 15.51 4.63 -4.58
N ARG A 13 16.08 5.83 -4.72
CA ARG A 13 17.25 6.09 -5.56
C ARG A 13 18.58 5.98 -4.83
N THR A 14 18.62 6.39 -3.57
CA THR A 14 19.88 6.62 -2.84
C THR A 14 19.96 5.85 -1.52
N GLY A 15 18.83 5.32 -1.04
CA GLY A 15 18.74 4.62 0.25
C GLY A 15 18.75 5.55 1.47
N GLU A 16 18.80 6.87 1.28
CA GLU A 16 18.84 7.84 2.38
C GLU A 16 17.48 8.02 3.07
N ALA A 17 17.49 8.64 4.26
CA ALA A 17 16.26 9.02 4.95
C ALA A 17 15.45 10.06 4.15
N LEU A 18 14.12 9.93 4.23
CA LEU A 18 13.19 10.88 3.64
C LEU A 18 12.66 11.83 4.72
N VAL A 19 12.61 13.12 4.40
CA VAL A 19 12.04 14.17 5.25
C VAL A 19 10.68 14.56 4.68
N LEU A 20 9.67 14.64 5.54
CA LEU A 20 8.35 15.10 5.15
C LEU A 20 8.31 16.64 5.11
N MET A 21 7.77 17.18 4.02
CA MET A 21 7.63 18.60 3.72
C MET A 21 6.19 18.91 3.34
N ASP A 22 5.72 20.14 3.62
CA ASP A 22 4.42 20.67 3.19
C ASP A 22 3.23 19.74 3.51
N GLU A 23 3.22 19.18 4.73
CA GLU A 23 2.29 18.13 5.12
C GLU A 23 0.88 18.64 5.41
N GLU A 24 -0.11 17.86 4.95
CA GLU A 24 -1.50 17.92 5.39
C GLU A 24 -1.80 16.64 6.18
N LEU A 25 -2.27 16.81 7.43
CA LEU A 25 -2.54 15.73 8.36
C LEU A 25 -4.03 15.62 8.69
N ASP A 26 -4.49 14.39 8.85
CA ASP A 26 -5.74 14.01 9.50
C ASP A 26 -5.42 13.08 10.68
N GLY A 27 -5.27 13.68 11.87
CA GLY A 27 -4.75 12.99 13.05
C GLY A 27 -3.34 12.42 12.81
N GLU A 28 -3.18 11.12 12.97
CA GLU A 28 -1.91 10.40 12.73
C GLU A 28 -1.67 10.06 11.25
N PHE A 29 -2.60 10.40 10.36
CA PHE A 29 -2.51 10.08 8.94
C PHE A 29 -2.07 11.30 8.13
N ILE A 30 -1.03 11.13 7.33
CA ILE A 30 -0.60 12.08 6.31
C ILE A 30 -1.52 11.89 5.10
N VAL A 31 -2.21 12.97 4.72
CA VAL A 31 -3.14 13.06 3.58
C VAL A 31 -2.40 13.56 2.34
N SER A 32 -1.62 14.63 2.47
CA SER A 32 -0.81 15.16 1.38
C SER A 32 0.53 15.70 1.89
N GLY A 33 1.48 15.94 0.98
CA GLY A 33 2.80 16.47 1.29
C GLY A 33 3.87 15.96 0.32
N THR A 34 5.13 16.20 0.64
CA THR A 34 6.28 15.76 -0.16
C THR A 34 7.30 15.05 0.72
N LEU A 35 7.69 13.84 0.36
CA LEU A 35 8.87 13.17 0.92
C LEU A 35 10.10 13.59 0.12
N ARG A 36 11.05 14.26 0.76
CA ARG A 36 12.29 14.76 0.16
C ARG A 36 13.50 13.99 0.68
N GLY A 37 14.36 13.51 -0.22
CA GLY A 37 15.65 12.92 0.14
C GLY A 37 16.54 13.94 0.86
N ALA A 38 17.07 13.58 2.04
CA ALA A 38 17.77 14.50 2.92
C ALA A 38 19.03 15.16 2.31
N THR A 39 19.73 14.46 1.41
CA THR A 39 21.01 14.87 0.83
C THR A 39 20.86 15.28 -0.63
N PHE A 40 20.17 14.46 -1.43
CA PHE A 40 20.10 14.65 -2.90
C PHE A 40 18.84 15.40 -3.36
N GLY A 41 17.88 15.65 -2.47
CA GLY A 41 16.69 16.46 -2.78
C GLY A 41 15.71 15.81 -3.75
N HIS A 42 15.67 14.48 -3.83
CA HIS A 42 14.66 13.78 -4.62
C HIS A 42 13.29 13.91 -3.96
N ASP A 43 12.31 14.41 -4.70
CA ASP A 43 10.96 14.65 -4.21
C ASP A 43 9.98 13.55 -4.66
N TYR A 44 9.18 13.09 -3.70
CA TYR A 44 8.15 12.09 -3.89
C TYR A 44 6.84 12.58 -3.28
N PRO A 45 5.83 12.91 -4.08
CA PRO A 45 4.59 13.46 -3.56
C PRO A 45 3.79 12.39 -2.81
N ILE A 46 3.14 12.80 -1.73
CA ILE A 46 2.06 12.05 -1.08
C ILE A 46 0.75 12.65 -1.61
N VAL A 47 -0.07 11.81 -2.25
CA VAL A 47 -1.36 12.21 -2.81
C VAL A 47 -2.43 11.26 -2.27
N ASP A 48 -3.49 11.81 -1.66
CA ASP A 48 -4.57 11.05 -1.04
C ASP A 48 -4.07 10.00 -0.03
N GLY A 49 -2.98 10.31 0.68
CA GLY A 49 -2.33 9.43 1.65
C GLY A 49 -1.51 8.30 1.03
N ILE A 50 -1.18 8.37 -0.27
CA ILE A 50 -0.33 7.41 -1.00
C ILE A 50 1.02 8.07 -1.32
N ALA A 51 2.12 7.52 -0.78
CA ALA A 51 3.47 7.96 -1.11
C ALA A 51 3.91 7.48 -2.50
N ARG A 52 4.09 8.41 -3.45
CA ARG A 52 4.48 8.11 -4.84
C ARG A 52 5.99 8.01 -4.98
N LEU A 53 6.55 6.90 -4.52
CA LEU A 53 8.00 6.64 -4.49
C LEU A 53 8.59 6.22 -5.84
N LEU A 54 7.75 5.99 -6.86
CA LEU A 54 8.24 5.60 -8.19
C LEU A 54 8.62 6.81 -9.03
N PRO A 55 9.67 6.70 -9.88
CA PRO A 55 9.96 7.71 -10.88
C PRO A 55 8.74 7.98 -11.76
N SER A 56 8.66 9.22 -12.27
CA SER A 56 7.61 9.67 -13.19
C SER A 56 7.34 8.65 -14.32
N PRO A 57 6.09 8.51 -14.83
CA PRO A 57 5.59 7.33 -15.56
C PRO A 57 6.24 6.93 -16.90
N GLY A 58 7.39 7.50 -17.28
CA GLY A 58 7.99 7.35 -18.61
C GLY A 58 8.67 6.00 -18.91
N THR A 59 9.06 5.20 -17.92
CA THR A 59 9.95 4.05 -18.14
C THR A 59 9.31 2.66 -17.97
N GLY A 60 8.01 2.54 -17.66
CA GLY A 60 7.35 1.26 -17.36
C GLY A 60 5.95 1.04 -17.96
N GLY A 61 5.51 1.90 -18.87
CA GLY A 61 4.09 2.01 -19.27
C GLY A 61 3.42 0.76 -19.85
N LYS A 62 4.17 -0.18 -20.45
CA LYS A 62 3.61 -1.43 -20.98
C LYS A 62 3.45 -2.50 -19.90
N THR A 63 4.46 -2.67 -19.04
CA THR A 63 4.47 -3.64 -17.93
C THR A 63 3.43 -3.28 -16.87
N ARG A 64 3.30 -1.98 -16.53
CA ARG A 64 2.30 -1.51 -15.55
C ARG A 64 0.85 -1.77 -15.97
N LYS A 65 0.56 -1.72 -17.27
CA LYS A 65 -0.78 -2.00 -17.82
C LYS A 65 -1.14 -3.48 -17.74
N SER A 66 -0.21 -4.38 -18.09
CA SER A 66 -0.49 -5.82 -18.05
C SER A 66 -0.74 -6.33 -16.62
N PHE A 67 0.02 -5.83 -15.64
CA PHE A 67 -0.15 -6.21 -14.22
C PHE A 67 -1.32 -5.49 -13.53
N GLY A 68 -1.78 -4.35 -14.04
CA GLY A 68 -2.92 -3.60 -13.48
C GLY A 68 -4.30 -4.07 -13.97
N LEU A 69 -4.38 -4.72 -15.13
CA LEU A 69 -5.65 -5.11 -15.77
C LEU A 69 -6.57 -5.92 -14.85
N GLN A 70 -6.05 -6.90 -14.11
CA GLN A 70 -6.84 -7.69 -13.17
C GLN A 70 -7.46 -6.79 -12.09
N TRP A 71 -6.67 -5.87 -11.53
CA TRP A 71 -7.11 -4.98 -10.46
C TRP A 71 -8.12 -3.94 -10.95
N GLU A 72 -7.95 -3.42 -12.17
CA GLU A 72 -8.95 -2.56 -12.81
C GLU A 72 -10.29 -3.28 -13.02
N GLN A 73 -10.26 -4.55 -13.42
CA GLN A 73 -11.47 -5.33 -13.61
C GLN A 73 -12.14 -5.64 -12.27
N LYS A 74 -11.37 -5.90 -11.21
CA LYS A 74 -11.90 -5.99 -9.83
C LYS A 74 -12.47 -4.65 -9.35
N ALA A 75 -11.83 -3.52 -9.65
CA ALA A 75 -12.33 -2.18 -9.34
C ALA A 75 -13.72 -1.94 -9.95
N ARG A 76 -13.94 -2.49 -11.16
CA ARG A 76 -15.22 -2.46 -11.89
C ARG A 76 -16.22 -3.55 -11.49
N GLY A 77 -15.96 -4.33 -10.45
CA GLY A 77 -16.85 -5.41 -9.99
C GLY A 77 -16.93 -6.62 -10.94
N ARG A 78 -15.96 -6.80 -11.84
CA ARG A 78 -15.96 -7.88 -12.84
C ARG A 78 -15.27 -9.16 -12.38
N LEU A 79 -14.68 -9.16 -11.18
CA LEU A 79 -13.91 -10.28 -10.61
C LEU A 79 -14.37 -10.64 -9.19
N GLY A 80 -15.69 -10.77 -9.01
CA GLY A 80 -16.31 -11.11 -7.72
C GLY A 80 -16.85 -9.89 -6.95
N ALA A 81 -17.40 -10.15 -5.77
CA ALA A 81 -17.89 -9.12 -4.87
C ALA A 81 -16.72 -8.23 -4.40
N ALA A 82 -17.00 -6.94 -4.20
CA ALA A 82 -15.97 -5.92 -3.98
C ALA A 82 -15.07 -6.22 -2.76
N ASP A 83 -15.64 -6.85 -1.74
CA ASP A 83 -15.08 -7.24 -0.44
C ASP A 83 -14.55 -8.68 -0.41
N THR A 84 -14.50 -9.36 -1.56
CA THR A 84 -13.94 -10.71 -1.66
C THR A 84 -12.64 -10.76 -2.46
N SER A 85 -11.78 -11.70 -2.10
CA SER A 85 -10.62 -12.11 -2.89
C SER A 85 -10.79 -13.56 -3.28
N TYR A 86 -10.91 -13.83 -4.59
CA TYR A 86 -11.11 -15.19 -5.11
C TYR A 86 -12.30 -15.94 -4.48
N GLY A 87 -13.35 -15.20 -4.11
CA GLY A 87 -14.55 -15.76 -3.48
C GLY A 87 -14.49 -15.89 -1.95
N PHE A 88 -13.37 -15.52 -1.32
CA PHE A 88 -13.22 -15.51 0.14
C PHE A 88 -13.38 -14.09 0.70
N SER A 89 -14.03 -13.96 1.84
CA SER A 89 -14.10 -12.69 2.57
C SER A 89 -12.73 -12.28 3.13
N HIS A 90 -12.58 -11.02 3.57
CA HIS A 90 -11.37 -10.60 4.29
C HIS A 90 -11.16 -11.38 5.58
N GLU A 91 -12.22 -11.74 6.30
CA GLU A 91 -12.13 -12.56 7.51
C GLU A 91 -11.56 -13.95 7.20
N GLN A 92 -12.11 -14.64 6.20
CA GLN A 92 -11.61 -15.95 5.77
C GLN A 92 -10.16 -15.87 5.27
N THR A 93 -9.85 -14.83 4.50
CA THR A 93 -8.48 -14.59 4.02
C THR A 93 -7.51 -14.32 5.16
N GLY A 94 -7.91 -13.51 6.14
CA GLY A 94 -7.12 -13.17 7.31
C GLY A 94 -6.90 -14.38 8.23
N GLN A 95 -7.92 -15.20 8.43
CA GLN A 95 -7.81 -16.47 9.16
C GLN A 95 -6.82 -17.40 8.45
N TRP A 96 -6.99 -17.61 7.14
CA TRP A 96 -6.09 -18.46 6.36
C TRP A 96 -4.63 -17.99 6.42
N LEU A 97 -4.39 -16.67 6.30
CA LEU A 97 -3.04 -16.10 6.41
C LEU A 97 -2.43 -16.36 7.79
N GLN A 98 -3.20 -16.17 8.86
CA GLN A 98 -2.72 -16.42 10.23
C GLN A 98 -2.43 -17.89 10.49
N GLU A 99 -3.31 -18.80 10.04
CA GLU A 99 -3.20 -20.23 10.33
C GLU A 99 -2.18 -20.94 9.44
N THR A 100 -2.05 -20.52 8.18
CA THR A 100 -1.26 -21.25 7.17
C THR A 100 0.06 -20.56 6.84
N LEU A 101 0.07 -19.23 6.70
CA LEU A 101 1.27 -18.51 6.26
C LEU A 101 2.14 -18.09 7.45
N PHE A 102 1.53 -17.53 8.49
CA PHE A 102 2.27 -16.97 9.62
C PHE A 102 2.30 -17.89 10.85
N GLU A 103 1.40 -18.86 10.91
CA GLU A 103 1.22 -19.78 12.04
C GLU A 103 1.10 -19.07 13.40
N ARG A 104 0.53 -17.85 13.40
CA ARG A 104 0.35 -17.02 14.59
C ARG A 104 -0.66 -15.89 14.39
N PRO A 105 -1.21 -15.30 15.46
CA PRO A 105 -2.14 -14.18 15.37
C PRO A 105 -1.55 -12.97 14.65
N ALA A 106 -2.38 -12.26 13.89
CA ALA A 106 -1.97 -11.08 13.13
C ALA A 106 -1.44 -9.95 14.03
N SER A 107 -1.98 -9.81 15.25
CA SER A 107 -1.51 -8.88 16.29
C SER A 107 -0.04 -9.10 16.69
N ASP A 108 0.48 -10.30 16.49
CA ASP A 108 1.82 -10.70 16.94
C ASP A 108 2.87 -10.60 15.82
N LEU A 109 2.46 -10.18 14.60
CA LEU A 109 3.33 -10.09 13.43
C LEU A 109 4.23 -8.85 13.45
N GLY A 110 3.91 -7.85 14.27
CA GLY A 110 4.56 -6.54 14.21
C GLY A 110 4.23 -5.83 12.90
N LEU A 111 5.25 -5.45 12.13
CA LEU A 111 5.10 -4.80 10.83
C LEU A 111 5.15 -5.82 9.69
N VAL A 112 4.13 -5.83 8.83
CA VAL A 112 4.04 -6.66 7.63
C VAL A 112 4.14 -5.79 6.38
N LEU A 113 4.94 -6.23 5.39
CA LEU A 113 5.00 -5.64 4.06
C LEU A 113 4.20 -6.51 3.07
N ASP A 114 3.16 -5.92 2.46
CA ASP A 114 2.46 -6.50 1.31
C ASP A 114 3.05 -5.91 0.00
N ALA A 115 4.03 -6.61 -0.57
CA ALA A 115 4.73 -6.20 -1.79
C ALA A 115 4.00 -6.75 -3.03
N GLY A 116 3.38 -5.86 -3.80
CA GLY A 116 2.46 -6.21 -4.87
C GLY A 116 1.03 -6.36 -4.38
N CYS A 117 0.57 -5.42 -3.53
CA CYS A 117 -0.71 -5.51 -2.84
C CYS A 117 -1.93 -5.45 -3.76
N GLY A 118 -1.76 -5.05 -5.03
CA GLY A 118 -2.83 -4.96 -6.01
C GLY A 118 -3.98 -4.08 -5.50
N ALA A 119 -5.17 -4.68 -5.39
CA ALA A 119 -6.36 -4.00 -4.89
C ALA A 119 -6.39 -3.82 -3.35
N GLY A 120 -5.38 -4.29 -2.63
CA GLY A 120 -5.20 -4.10 -1.18
C GLY A 120 -5.93 -5.11 -0.28
N ASP A 121 -6.57 -6.13 -0.83
CA ASP A 121 -7.45 -7.01 -0.05
C ASP A 121 -6.72 -7.79 1.04
N LYS A 122 -5.51 -8.29 0.77
CA LYS A 122 -4.72 -9.05 1.75
C LYS A 122 -4.15 -8.14 2.82
N ALA A 123 -3.65 -6.96 2.43
CA ALA A 123 -3.26 -5.92 3.37
C ALA A 123 -4.42 -5.53 4.30
N ALA A 124 -5.62 -5.33 3.76
CA ALA A 124 -6.81 -5.03 4.54
C ALA A 124 -7.21 -6.20 5.46
N ALA A 125 -7.19 -7.44 4.98
CA ALA A 125 -7.49 -8.62 5.78
C ALA A 125 -6.55 -8.76 7.00
N LEU A 126 -5.25 -8.55 6.80
CA LEU A 126 -4.27 -8.58 7.89
C LEU A 126 -4.41 -7.39 8.83
N SER A 127 -4.65 -6.20 8.29
CA SER A 127 -4.88 -4.99 9.10
C SER A 127 -6.13 -5.15 9.98
N ASN A 128 -7.23 -5.67 9.44
CA ASN A 128 -8.47 -5.94 10.17
C ASN A 128 -8.27 -7.02 11.26
N ALA A 129 -7.35 -7.96 11.04
CA ALA A 129 -6.98 -8.96 12.01
C ALA A 129 -6.00 -8.45 13.09
N GLY A 130 -5.54 -7.19 13.00
CA GLY A 130 -4.71 -6.52 14.01
C GLY A 130 -3.23 -6.39 13.66
N ALA A 131 -2.80 -6.78 12.46
CA ALA A 131 -1.43 -6.54 12.01
C ALA A 131 -1.22 -5.08 11.62
N ARG A 132 0.00 -4.56 11.82
CA ARG A 132 0.40 -3.27 11.22
C ARG A 132 0.93 -3.54 9.81
N VAL A 133 0.21 -3.09 8.79
CA VAL A 133 0.55 -3.41 7.39
C VAL A 133 0.98 -2.18 6.59
N MET A 134 2.06 -2.35 5.83
CA MET A 134 2.51 -1.42 4.80
C MET A 134 2.32 -2.09 3.43
N ALA A 135 1.58 -1.44 2.54
CA ALA A 135 1.20 -2.01 1.25
C ALA A 135 1.84 -1.24 0.09
N PHE A 136 2.53 -1.95 -0.80
CA PHE A 136 3.19 -1.39 -1.98
C PHE A 136 2.67 -2.05 -3.24
N ASP A 137 2.48 -1.25 -4.28
CA ASP A 137 2.29 -1.77 -5.63
C ASP A 137 2.96 -0.85 -6.65
N LEU A 138 3.43 -1.44 -7.75
CA LEU A 138 4.03 -0.69 -8.84
C LEU A 138 2.98 -0.10 -9.80
N THR A 139 1.72 -0.50 -9.66
CA THR A 139 0.58 -0.10 -10.48
C THR A 139 -0.27 0.96 -9.79
N ASN A 140 -1.24 1.51 -10.52
CA ASN A 140 -2.23 2.44 -9.97
C ASN A 140 -3.37 1.72 -9.21
N SER A 141 -3.14 0.50 -8.76
CA SER A 141 -4.14 -0.26 -7.99
C SER A 141 -4.19 0.21 -6.54
N VAL A 142 -3.13 0.86 -6.06
CA VAL A 142 -3.03 1.47 -4.73
C VAL A 142 -4.07 2.57 -4.52
N GLU A 143 -4.50 3.26 -5.58
CA GLU A 143 -5.62 4.20 -5.54
C GLU A 143 -6.94 3.50 -5.21
N SER A 144 -7.20 2.35 -5.85
CA SER A 144 -8.37 1.55 -5.53
C SER A 144 -8.29 0.94 -4.14
N ALA A 145 -7.11 0.56 -3.68
CA ALA A 145 -6.89 0.06 -2.32
C ALA A 145 -7.20 1.15 -1.29
N ARG A 146 -6.60 2.33 -1.45
CA ARG A 146 -6.79 3.50 -0.58
C ARG A 146 -8.26 3.91 -0.51
N SER A 147 -8.93 4.05 -1.65
CA SER A 147 -10.35 4.39 -1.70
C SER A 147 -11.27 3.38 -1.00
N ARG A 148 -10.85 2.12 -0.84
CA ARG A 148 -11.66 1.07 -0.23
C ARG A 148 -11.39 0.89 1.25
N TYR A 149 -10.13 1.01 1.66
CA TYR A 149 -9.67 0.52 2.96
C TYR A 149 -9.13 1.60 3.90
N GLY A 150 -9.10 2.86 3.46
CA GLY A 150 -8.66 3.98 4.27
C GLY A 150 -7.40 4.58 3.74
#